data_AF-A0A8S0W846-F1
#
_entry.id   AF-A0A8S0W846-F1
#
_cell.length_a   1.000
_cell.length_b   1.000
_cell.length_c   1.000
_cell.angle_alpha   90.00
_cell.angle_beta   90.00
_cell.angle_gamma   90.00
#
_symmetry.space_group_name_H-M   'P 1'
#
loop_
_entity.id
_entity.type
_entity.pdbx_description
1 polymer ?
#
loop_
_entity_poly.entity_id
_entity_poly.type
_entity_poly.pdbx_seq_one_letter_code
_entity_poly.pdbx_strand_id
1 'polypeptide(L)'
;MTNQPQTLNSNMILPQLNADDSLEGWPASLKDLYTFDPSTSTWVPRTPTTHPLIDPVPVNSLAVATWNVNFMPAYERSRLRAALDHLQTLISPLAVPCMVLIQEMHFNCFSALLQHPWVREQYDLTDVSPRTWENFGSNYGTVTLVPRAWAGNTVSVFRTKFKGSRMSREALFVDLVVPVEDTGALVQPEEPEPEPKIIRIANVHLESLRGQGDPARIRQLKSVAAFLSAPKIYAGLVGGDMNPIAPTDARLRSDLVFGMPGLSAMSPCLRRKQK
;
A
#
# COMPACT_ATOMS: atom_id res chain seq x y z
N MET A 1 3.96 -43.58 -40.67
CA MET A 1 3.65 -42.15 -40.74
C MET A 1 2.95 -41.78 -39.44
N THR A 2 3.73 -41.32 -38.47
CA THR A 2 3.33 -41.08 -37.08
C THR A 2 3.54 -39.59 -36.79
N ASN A 3 2.45 -38.84 -36.66
CA ASN A 3 2.48 -37.44 -36.26
C ASN A 3 2.33 -37.34 -34.73
N GLN A 4 3.36 -36.83 -34.06
CA GLN A 4 3.28 -36.36 -32.68
C GLN A 4 2.75 -34.91 -32.66
N PRO A 5 2.03 -34.50 -31.60
CA PRO A 5 1.58 -33.13 -31.44
C PRO A 5 2.73 -32.21 -30.98
N GLN A 6 2.86 -31.07 -31.65
CA GLN A 6 3.82 -30.01 -31.31
C GLN A 6 3.40 -29.33 -30.01
N THR A 7 4.29 -29.37 -29.02
CA THR A 7 4.20 -28.60 -27.79
C THR A 7 4.48 -27.12 -28.08
N LEU A 8 3.52 -26.25 -27.75
CA LEU A 8 3.71 -24.80 -27.71
C LEU A 8 4.74 -24.46 -26.62
N ASN A 9 5.92 -24.01 -27.05
CA ASN A 9 6.95 -23.46 -26.17
C ASN A 9 6.44 -22.14 -25.55
N SER A 10 6.03 -22.19 -24.30
CA SER A 10 5.75 -21.03 -23.46
C SER A 10 7.06 -20.39 -22.97
N ASN A 11 7.75 -19.68 -23.85
CA ASN A 11 8.79 -18.71 -23.47
C ASN A 11 8.20 -17.30 -23.53
N MET A 12 7.31 -16.97 -22.60
CA MET A 12 7.08 -15.58 -22.23
C MET A 12 8.17 -15.22 -21.22
N ILE A 13 9.24 -14.61 -21.74
CA ILE A 13 10.30 -14.02 -20.96
C ILE A 13 9.66 -12.85 -20.19
N LEU A 14 9.36 -13.07 -18.91
CA LEU A 14 9.20 -11.95 -17.98
C LEU A 14 10.48 -11.12 -18.05
N PRO A 15 10.42 -9.78 -18.18
CA PRO A 15 11.61 -8.96 -18.09
C PRO A 15 12.29 -9.29 -16.76
N GLN A 16 13.45 -9.93 -16.84
CA GLN A 16 14.31 -10.08 -15.67
C GLN A 16 14.69 -8.67 -15.26
N LEU A 17 14.27 -8.28 -14.05
CA LEU A 17 14.78 -7.10 -13.37
C LEU A 17 16.31 -7.18 -13.43
N ASN A 18 16.92 -6.27 -14.19
CA ASN A 18 18.37 -6.21 -14.31
C ASN A 18 18.95 -6.05 -12.90
N ALA A 19 19.96 -6.85 -12.58
CA ALA A 19 20.61 -6.88 -11.27
C ALA A 19 21.28 -5.55 -10.86
N ASP A 20 21.34 -4.57 -11.78
CA ASP A 20 21.85 -3.21 -11.56
C ASP A 20 20.77 -2.25 -11.02
N ASP A 21 19.48 -2.62 -11.10
CA ASP A 21 18.34 -1.90 -10.53
C ASP A 21 18.15 -2.29 -9.05
N SER A 22 19.27 -2.36 -8.30
CA SER A 22 19.29 -2.53 -6.84
C SER A 22 18.77 -1.26 -6.15
N LEU A 23 17.50 -0.97 -6.41
CA LEU A 23 16.85 0.27 -6.05
C LEU A 23 16.78 0.42 -4.54
N GLU A 24 17.45 1.45 -4.04
CA GLU A 24 17.15 2.11 -2.77
C GLU A 24 15.62 2.20 -2.60
N GLY A 25 15.03 1.33 -1.78
CA GLY A 25 13.62 1.38 -1.41
C GLY A 25 12.64 0.56 -2.24
N TRP A 26 13.08 -0.47 -3.00
CA TRP A 26 12.16 -1.50 -3.53
C TRP A 26 12.33 -2.86 -2.81
N PRO A 27 11.25 -3.63 -2.61
CA PRO A 27 11.30 -4.94 -1.94
C PRO A 27 11.98 -6.00 -2.82
N ALA A 28 12.47 -7.07 -2.18
CA ALA A 28 13.02 -8.24 -2.89
C ALA A 28 11.95 -9.07 -3.64
N SER A 29 10.66 -8.88 -3.32
CA SER A 29 9.55 -9.61 -3.96
C SER A 29 8.26 -8.80 -3.91
N LEU A 30 7.53 -8.79 -5.03
CA LEU A 30 6.17 -8.26 -5.11
C LEU A 30 5.16 -9.31 -4.63
N LYS A 31 3.98 -8.85 -4.23
CA LYS A 31 2.83 -9.65 -3.85
C LYS A 31 1.70 -9.44 -4.86
N ASP A 32 0.84 -10.43 -4.97
CA ASP A 32 -0.35 -10.33 -5.79
C ASP A 32 -1.37 -9.38 -5.17
N LEU A 33 -2.14 -8.74 -6.04
CA LEU A 33 -3.41 -8.12 -5.73
C LEU A 33 -4.52 -9.08 -6.18
N TYR A 34 -5.62 -9.19 -5.44
CA TYR A 34 -6.68 -10.16 -5.74
C TYR A 34 -7.98 -9.45 -6.12
N THR A 35 -8.58 -9.86 -7.22
CA THR A 35 -9.87 -9.33 -7.70
C THR A 35 -10.93 -10.41 -7.65
N PHE A 36 -12.12 -10.05 -7.21
CA PHE A 36 -13.24 -10.99 -7.23
C PHE A 36 -13.81 -11.08 -8.66
N ASP A 37 -13.79 -12.29 -9.22
CA ASP A 37 -14.45 -12.62 -10.48
C ASP A 37 -15.86 -13.16 -10.17
N PRO A 38 -16.93 -12.41 -10.51
CA PRO A 38 -18.30 -12.83 -10.26
C PRO A 38 -18.72 -14.03 -11.12
N SER A 39 -18.09 -14.25 -12.28
CA SER A 39 -18.46 -15.35 -13.19
C SER A 39 -18.09 -16.73 -12.62
N THR A 40 -16.94 -16.80 -11.95
CA THR A 40 -16.45 -18.01 -11.28
C THR A 40 -16.73 -17.99 -9.77
N SER A 41 -17.16 -16.85 -9.23
CA SER A 41 -17.30 -16.61 -7.79
C SER A 41 -16.01 -16.86 -7.00
N THR A 42 -14.86 -16.51 -7.59
CA THR A 42 -13.54 -16.71 -6.99
C THR A 42 -12.73 -15.42 -6.90
N TRP A 43 -11.74 -15.39 -6.01
CA TRP A 43 -10.74 -14.34 -5.97
C TRP A 43 -9.55 -14.75 -6.83
N VAL A 44 -9.26 -13.99 -7.89
CA VAL A 44 -8.23 -14.28 -8.88
C VAL A 44 -7.01 -13.41 -8.60
N PRO A 45 -5.79 -13.98 -8.51
CA PRO A 45 -4.58 -13.20 -8.35
C PRO A 45 -4.27 -12.39 -9.62
N ARG A 46 -3.79 -11.17 -9.42
CA ARG A 46 -3.20 -10.29 -10.41
C ARG A 46 -1.89 -9.80 -9.84
N THR A 47 -0.78 -10.25 -10.40
CA THR A 47 0.53 -9.69 -10.05
C THR A 47 0.62 -8.28 -10.63
N PRO A 48 0.72 -7.23 -9.81
CA PRO A 48 0.91 -5.88 -10.31
C PRO A 48 2.22 -5.81 -11.09
N THR A 49 2.20 -5.17 -12.26
CA THR A 49 3.41 -4.94 -13.06
C THR A 49 3.97 -3.56 -12.77
N THR A 50 5.29 -3.39 -12.88
CA THR A 50 5.99 -2.10 -12.68
C THR A 50 5.53 -0.98 -13.63
N HIS A 51 4.71 -1.32 -14.62
CA HIS A 51 4.04 -0.41 -15.54
C HIS A 51 2.53 -0.69 -15.51
N PRO A 52 1.67 0.31 -15.76
CA PRO A 52 0.23 0.11 -15.90
C PRO A 52 -0.06 -0.92 -17.00
N LEU A 53 -0.88 -1.93 -16.71
CA LEU A 53 -1.35 -2.91 -17.71
C LEU A 53 -2.44 -2.36 -18.62
N ILE A 54 -3.10 -1.31 -18.16
CA ILE A 54 -4.22 -0.59 -18.78
C ILE A 54 -3.92 0.89 -18.58
N ASP A 55 -4.40 1.75 -19.47
CA ASP A 55 -4.29 3.20 -19.31
C ASP A 55 -4.76 3.61 -17.90
N PRO A 56 -3.86 4.19 -17.09
CA PRO A 56 -4.18 4.54 -15.71
C PRO A 56 -5.27 5.61 -15.70
N VAL A 57 -6.27 5.42 -14.84
CA VAL A 57 -7.35 6.41 -14.68
C VAL A 57 -6.77 7.66 -14.00
N PRO A 58 -7.18 8.89 -14.37
CA PRO A 58 -6.78 10.09 -13.65
C PRO A 58 -7.10 10.01 -12.15
N VAL A 59 -6.10 10.19 -11.30
CA VAL A 59 -6.25 10.20 -9.84
C VAL A 59 -6.05 11.62 -9.33
N ASN A 60 -7.14 12.38 -9.30
CA ASN A 60 -7.11 13.80 -8.89
C ASN A 60 -7.36 13.98 -7.40
N SER A 61 -7.82 12.93 -6.72
CA SER A 61 -8.07 12.91 -5.29
C SER A 61 -7.89 11.51 -4.73
N LEU A 62 -7.37 11.43 -3.51
CA LEU A 62 -7.11 10.18 -2.80
C LEU A 62 -7.79 10.27 -1.44
N ALA A 63 -8.74 9.38 -1.15
CA ALA A 63 -9.23 9.16 0.20
C ALA A 63 -8.63 7.88 0.77
N VAL A 64 -8.28 7.92 2.06
CA VAL A 64 -7.77 6.77 2.80
C VAL A 64 -8.49 6.70 4.14
N ALA A 65 -9.15 5.57 4.39
CA ALA A 65 -9.69 5.19 5.70
C ALA A 65 -8.72 4.21 6.36
N THR A 66 -8.56 4.31 7.68
CA THR A 66 -7.71 3.39 8.44
C THR A 66 -8.42 2.91 9.68
N TRP A 67 -8.37 1.61 9.98
CA TRP A 67 -9.03 1.03 11.13
C TRP A 67 -8.29 -0.22 11.67
N ASN A 68 -7.86 -0.14 12.93
CA ASN A 68 -7.58 -1.31 13.75
C ASN A 68 -8.89 -1.97 14.21
N VAL A 69 -9.21 -3.15 13.67
CA VAL A 69 -10.49 -3.83 13.94
C VAL A 69 -10.46 -4.70 15.21
N ASN A 70 -9.37 -4.66 15.97
CA ASN A 70 -9.13 -5.36 17.23
C ASN A 70 -9.34 -6.89 17.12
N PHE A 71 -8.25 -7.66 17.02
CA PHE A 71 -8.32 -9.11 16.75
C PHE A 71 -8.65 -9.95 18.00
N MET A 72 -8.57 -9.35 19.20
CA MET A 72 -8.60 -10.08 20.47
C MET A 72 -10.00 -10.54 20.92
N PRO A 73 -11.08 -9.73 20.82
CA PRO A 73 -12.41 -10.13 21.28
C PRO A 73 -13.01 -11.26 20.45
N ALA A 74 -13.85 -12.07 21.12
CA ALA A 74 -14.64 -13.13 20.49
C ALA A 74 -15.55 -12.63 19.36
N TYR A 75 -16.05 -13.58 18.56
CA TYR A 75 -16.93 -13.33 17.42
C TYR A 75 -16.26 -12.50 16.33
N GLU A 76 -14.98 -12.76 16.07
CA GLU A 76 -14.11 -12.02 15.17
C GLU A 76 -14.71 -11.84 13.77
N ARG A 77 -15.36 -12.89 13.23
CA ARG A 77 -16.03 -12.85 11.92
C ARG A 77 -17.24 -11.91 11.90
N SER A 78 -18.10 -12.01 12.91
CA SER A 78 -19.30 -11.17 13.00
C SER A 78 -18.94 -9.71 13.24
N ARG A 79 -17.92 -9.46 14.07
CA ARG A 79 -17.38 -8.13 14.33
C ARG A 79 -16.78 -7.51 13.07
N LEU A 80 -16.00 -8.27 12.29
CA LEU A 80 -15.48 -7.75 11.03
C LEU A 80 -16.61 -7.42 10.06
N ARG A 81 -17.63 -8.27 9.91
CA ARG A 81 -18.78 -7.97 9.05
C ARG A 81 -19.45 -6.67 9.46
N ALA A 82 -19.78 -6.50 10.74
CA ALA A 82 -20.37 -5.27 11.24
C ALA A 82 -19.48 -4.04 11.02
N ALA A 83 -18.16 -4.18 11.14
CA ALA A 83 -17.21 -3.10 10.85
C ALA A 83 -17.19 -2.75 9.35
N LEU A 84 -17.24 -3.74 8.46
CA LEU A 84 -17.31 -3.53 7.01
C LEU A 84 -18.66 -2.91 6.59
N ASP A 85 -19.77 -3.35 7.17
CA ASP A 85 -21.09 -2.74 6.98
C ASP A 85 -21.04 -1.26 7.40
N HIS A 86 -20.44 -0.95 8.54
CA HIS A 86 -20.29 0.43 9.00
C HIS A 86 -19.38 1.26 8.07
N LEU A 87 -18.23 0.72 7.66
CA LEU A 87 -17.34 1.38 6.70
C LEU A 87 -18.06 1.69 5.39
N GLN A 88 -18.88 0.77 4.88
CA GLN A 88 -19.71 1.01 3.69
C GLN A 88 -20.59 2.24 3.88
N THR A 89 -21.27 2.38 5.03
CA THR A 89 -22.12 3.56 5.29
C THR A 89 -21.35 4.88 5.30
N LEU A 90 -20.08 4.87 5.71
CA LEU A 90 -19.22 6.05 5.75
C LEU A 90 -18.57 6.36 4.39
N ILE A 91 -18.25 5.33 3.61
CA ILE A 91 -17.47 5.44 2.38
C ILE A 91 -18.34 5.57 1.14
N SER A 92 -19.46 4.84 1.05
CA SER A 92 -20.34 4.90 -0.12
C SER A 92 -20.84 6.31 -0.49
N PRO A 93 -21.04 7.24 0.47
CA PRO A 93 -21.40 8.63 0.14
C PRO A 93 -20.23 9.49 -0.38
N LEU A 94 -18.97 9.01 -0.30
CA LEU A 94 -17.82 9.79 -0.76
C LEU A 94 -17.84 9.90 -2.29
N ALA A 95 -17.60 11.11 -2.81
CA ALA A 95 -17.50 11.35 -4.25
C ALA A 95 -16.20 10.82 -4.89
N VAL A 96 -15.30 10.27 -4.08
CA VAL A 96 -13.96 9.85 -4.49
C VAL A 96 -13.71 8.42 -4.00
N PRO A 97 -12.98 7.58 -4.76
CA PRO A 97 -12.64 6.24 -4.28
C PRO A 97 -11.79 6.31 -3.00
N CYS A 98 -12.01 5.38 -2.08
CA CYS A 98 -11.38 5.37 -0.76
C CYS A 98 -10.70 4.04 -0.46
N MET A 99 -9.37 4.05 -0.33
CA MET A 99 -8.60 2.89 0.10
C MET A 99 -8.78 2.67 1.60
N VAL A 100 -8.93 1.40 2.01
CA VAL A 100 -9.10 1.06 3.43
C VAL A 100 -7.89 0.27 3.93
N LEU A 101 -7.25 0.80 4.97
CA LEU A 101 -6.12 0.19 5.66
C LEU A 101 -6.63 -0.52 6.93
N ILE A 102 -6.63 -1.84 6.95
CA ILE A 102 -7.07 -2.63 8.11
C ILE A 102 -5.85 -3.15 8.88
N GLN A 103 -5.87 -2.96 10.19
CA GLN A 103 -4.93 -3.58 11.13
C GLN A 103 -5.67 -4.52 12.09
N GLU A 104 -4.95 -5.46 12.69
CA GLU A 104 -5.54 -6.46 13.59
C GLU A 104 -6.66 -7.28 12.95
N MET A 105 -6.51 -7.60 11.67
CA MET A 105 -7.39 -8.57 11.05
C MET A 105 -7.04 -9.96 11.59
N HIS A 106 -7.95 -10.62 12.30
CA HIS A 106 -7.75 -12.01 12.76
C HIS A 106 -7.77 -12.99 11.56
N PHE A 107 -6.96 -14.06 11.57
CA PHE A 107 -6.89 -15.00 10.44
C PHE A 107 -8.23 -15.71 10.11
N ASN A 108 -9.07 -15.98 11.11
CA ASN A 108 -10.42 -16.53 10.89
C ASN A 108 -11.35 -15.58 10.11
N CYS A 109 -11.01 -14.30 10.03
CA CYS A 109 -11.85 -13.29 9.40
C CYS A 109 -11.78 -13.28 7.87
N PHE A 110 -10.85 -14.01 7.23
CA PHE A 110 -10.81 -14.07 5.76
C PHE A 110 -12.14 -14.55 5.17
N SER A 111 -12.80 -15.54 5.80
CA SER A 111 -14.14 -15.97 5.35
C SER A 111 -15.18 -14.84 5.37
N ALA A 112 -15.14 -13.96 6.37
CA ALA A 112 -16.03 -12.80 6.47
C ALA A 112 -15.68 -11.73 5.43
N LEU A 113 -14.39 -11.40 5.29
CA LEU A 113 -13.89 -10.41 4.32
C LEU A 113 -14.22 -10.83 2.88
N LEU A 114 -13.85 -12.06 2.50
CA LEU A 114 -13.97 -12.57 1.14
C LEU A 114 -15.40 -12.85 0.71
N GLN A 115 -16.36 -12.87 1.63
CA GLN A 115 -17.79 -13.06 1.37
C GLN A 115 -18.59 -11.76 1.43
N HIS A 116 -17.99 -10.66 1.89
CA HIS A 116 -18.70 -9.40 2.06
C HIS A 116 -19.07 -8.80 0.70
N PRO A 117 -20.37 -8.57 0.39
CA PRO A 117 -20.81 -8.13 -0.94
C PRO A 117 -20.16 -6.82 -1.39
N TRP A 118 -20.17 -5.81 -0.51
CA TRP A 118 -19.54 -4.51 -0.78
C TRP A 118 -18.04 -4.63 -1.07
N VAL A 119 -17.33 -5.53 -0.39
CA VAL A 119 -15.89 -5.74 -0.65
C VAL A 119 -15.68 -6.40 -2.00
N ARG A 120 -16.44 -7.45 -2.31
CA ARG A 120 -16.39 -8.14 -3.61
C ARG A 120 -16.71 -7.24 -4.80
N GLU A 121 -17.57 -6.25 -4.60
CA GLU A 121 -18.00 -5.36 -5.66
C GLU A 121 -17.04 -4.18 -5.87
N GLN A 122 -16.57 -3.58 -4.77
CA GLN A 122 -15.90 -2.28 -4.81
C GLN A 122 -14.38 -2.36 -4.68
N TYR A 123 -13.82 -3.50 -4.26
CA TYR A 123 -12.42 -3.60 -3.88
C TYR A 123 -11.67 -4.76 -4.52
N ASP A 124 -10.39 -4.51 -4.74
CA ASP A 124 -9.33 -5.49 -4.86
C ASP A 124 -8.63 -5.64 -3.49
N LEU A 125 -8.08 -6.82 -3.19
CA LEU A 125 -7.50 -7.14 -1.89
C LEU A 125 -6.01 -7.44 -1.99
N THR A 126 -5.23 -6.98 -1.02
CA THR A 126 -3.81 -7.40 -0.91
C THR A 126 -3.65 -8.83 -0.38
N ASP A 127 -4.70 -9.38 0.25
CA ASP A 127 -4.64 -10.68 0.93
C ASP A 127 -5.97 -11.41 0.84
N VAL A 128 -5.90 -12.70 0.53
CA VAL A 128 -7.05 -13.62 0.54
C VAL A 128 -6.86 -14.81 1.49
N SER A 129 -5.72 -14.88 2.16
CA SER A 129 -5.45 -15.91 3.17
C SER A 129 -4.34 -15.44 4.10
N PRO A 130 -4.21 -15.99 5.32
CA PRO A 130 -3.11 -15.61 6.21
C PRO A 130 -1.73 -16.07 5.66
N ARG A 131 -1.69 -16.88 4.60
CA ARG A 131 -0.44 -17.33 3.97
C ARG A 131 0.27 -16.22 3.20
N THR A 132 -0.42 -15.13 2.88
CA THR A 132 0.17 -13.96 2.21
C THR A 132 0.86 -13.02 3.20
N TRP A 133 0.63 -13.19 4.50
CA TRP A 133 1.36 -12.46 5.53
C TRP A 133 2.77 -13.00 5.71
N GLU A 134 3.73 -12.10 5.95
CA GLU A 134 5.14 -12.48 6.12
C GLU A 134 5.42 -13.15 7.47
N ASN A 135 4.52 -13.02 8.45
CA ASN A 135 4.63 -13.59 9.78
C ASN A 135 3.88 -14.93 9.86
N PHE A 136 4.41 -15.95 9.19
CA PHE A 136 3.80 -17.28 9.15
C PHE A 136 3.46 -17.79 10.58
N GLY A 137 2.17 -18.09 10.81
CA GLY A 137 1.67 -18.52 12.12
C GLY A 137 1.17 -17.39 13.03
N SER A 138 1.17 -16.13 12.58
CA SER A 138 0.52 -15.03 13.31
C SER A 138 -1.00 -15.19 13.33
N ASN A 139 -1.61 -14.86 14.47
CA ASN A 139 -3.07 -14.89 14.61
C ASN A 139 -3.76 -13.69 13.93
N TYR A 140 -2.98 -12.68 13.53
CA TYR A 140 -3.51 -11.47 12.92
C TYR A 140 -2.47 -10.75 12.05
N GLY A 141 -2.94 -9.83 11.22
CA GLY A 141 -2.09 -9.06 10.31
C GLY A 141 -2.75 -7.78 9.80
N THR A 142 -2.16 -7.22 8.75
CA THR A 142 -2.67 -6.06 8.01
C THR A 142 -3.22 -6.50 6.66
N VAL A 143 -4.29 -5.86 6.22
CA VAL A 143 -4.86 -6.02 4.87
C VAL A 143 -5.22 -4.64 4.35
N THR A 144 -4.98 -4.40 3.07
CA THR A 144 -5.41 -3.19 2.39
C THR A 144 -6.46 -3.53 1.34
N LEU A 145 -7.58 -2.83 1.38
CA LEU A 145 -8.63 -2.88 0.36
C LEU A 145 -8.36 -1.74 -0.61
N VAL A 146 -7.96 -2.08 -1.83
CA VAL A 146 -7.67 -1.13 -2.91
C VAL A 146 -8.95 -0.93 -3.72
N PRO A 147 -9.46 0.30 -3.90
CA PRO A 147 -10.65 0.54 -4.70
C PRO A 147 -10.47 -0.03 -6.10
N ARG A 148 -11.47 -0.76 -6.61
CA ARG A 148 -11.41 -1.35 -7.95
C ARG A 148 -11.28 -0.29 -9.05
N ALA A 149 -11.76 0.93 -8.79
CA ALA A 149 -11.53 2.09 -9.65
C ALA A 149 -10.02 2.39 -9.87
N TRP A 150 -9.14 1.96 -8.98
CA TRP A 150 -7.68 2.11 -9.07
C TRP A 150 -6.96 0.81 -9.47
N ALA A 151 -7.70 -0.22 -9.91
CA ALA A 151 -7.15 -1.50 -10.32
C ALA A 151 -6.08 -1.35 -11.42
N GLY A 152 -6.32 -0.48 -12.42
CA GLY A 152 -5.38 -0.18 -13.50
C GLY A 152 -4.19 0.68 -13.07
N ASN A 153 -4.35 1.47 -12.00
CA ASN A 153 -3.30 2.32 -11.44
C ASN A 153 -2.36 1.58 -10.49
N THR A 154 -2.76 0.43 -9.96
CA THR A 154 -1.98 -0.29 -8.93
C THR A 154 -0.86 -1.11 -9.59
N VAL A 155 0.37 -0.66 -9.42
CA VAL A 155 1.56 -1.22 -10.09
C VAL A 155 2.43 -2.08 -9.19
N SER A 156 2.27 -1.98 -7.87
CA SER A 156 3.04 -2.80 -6.94
C SER A 156 2.30 -2.98 -5.62
N VAL A 157 2.43 -4.17 -5.04
CA VAL A 157 2.06 -4.48 -3.65
C VAL A 157 3.23 -5.23 -3.04
N PHE A 158 3.66 -4.85 -1.84
CA PHE A 158 4.75 -5.54 -1.17
C PHE A 158 4.75 -5.36 0.34
N ARG A 159 5.52 -6.21 1.04
CA ARG A 159 5.63 -6.19 2.49
C ARG A 159 7.09 -6.08 2.92
N THR A 160 7.33 -5.38 4.03
CA THR A 160 8.64 -5.35 4.69
C THR A 160 8.50 -5.67 6.17
N LYS A 161 9.30 -6.62 6.64
CA LYS A 161 9.30 -6.98 8.06
C LYS A 161 10.07 -5.94 8.85
N PHE A 162 9.55 -5.57 10.02
CA PHE A 162 10.30 -4.74 10.93
C PHE A 162 11.35 -5.57 11.68
N LYS A 163 12.62 -5.37 11.35
CA LYS A 163 13.74 -6.01 12.05
C LYS A 163 13.65 -5.75 13.55
N GLY A 164 13.66 -6.82 14.34
CA GLY A 164 13.59 -6.77 15.80
C GLY A 164 12.20 -6.47 16.38
N SER A 165 11.13 -6.55 15.57
CA SER A 165 9.78 -6.54 16.11
C SER A 165 9.53 -7.77 16.99
N ARG A 166 8.83 -7.58 18.11
CA ARG A 166 8.48 -8.65 19.06
C ARG A 166 7.02 -9.09 18.93
N MET A 167 6.19 -8.28 18.28
CA MET A 167 4.79 -8.56 17.97
C MET A 167 4.58 -8.93 16.49
N SER A 168 5.63 -9.37 15.81
CA SER A 168 5.58 -9.78 14.40
C SER A 168 5.02 -8.69 13.47
N ARG A 169 5.42 -7.44 13.71
CA ARG A 169 4.97 -6.27 12.95
C ARG A 169 5.64 -6.19 11.58
N GLU A 170 4.92 -5.64 10.62
CA GLU A 170 5.36 -5.38 9.25
C GLU A 170 4.71 -4.11 8.69
N ALA A 171 5.22 -3.65 7.55
CA ALA A 171 4.60 -2.63 6.72
C ALA A 171 4.14 -3.25 5.39
N LEU A 172 2.90 -2.99 5.01
CA LEU A 172 2.31 -3.35 3.72
C LEU A 172 2.24 -2.10 2.85
N PHE A 173 2.79 -2.15 1.65
CA PHE A 173 2.85 -1.04 0.70
C PHE A 173 2.01 -1.34 -0.53
N VAL A 174 1.39 -0.29 -1.07
CA VAL A 174 0.69 -0.28 -2.35
C VAL A 174 1.17 0.93 -3.15
N ASP A 175 1.60 0.70 -4.39
CA ASP A 175 2.02 1.76 -5.31
C ASP A 175 0.95 2.02 -6.36
N LEU A 176 0.58 3.30 -6.50
CA LEU A 176 -0.33 3.80 -7.53
C LEU A 176 0.45 4.66 -8.52
N VAL A 177 0.35 4.35 -9.82
CA VAL A 177 0.74 5.27 -10.88
C VAL A 177 -0.37 6.30 -11.09
N VAL A 178 0.01 7.56 -11.10
CA VAL A 178 -0.85 8.69 -11.43
C VAL A 178 -0.39 9.27 -12.76
N PRO A 179 -1.28 9.39 -13.76
CA PRO A 179 -0.94 10.03 -15.03
C PRO A 179 -0.47 11.47 -14.77
N VAL A 180 0.57 11.90 -15.48
CA VAL A 180 0.91 13.32 -15.53
C VAL A 180 -0.12 13.97 -16.45
N GLU A 181 -0.87 14.97 -15.96
CA GLU A 181 -1.77 15.74 -16.82
C GLU A 181 -0.95 16.32 -17.99
N ASP A 182 -1.38 16.02 -19.22
CA ASP A 182 -0.87 16.69 -20.40
C ASP A 182 -1.28 18.15 -20.30
N THR A 183 -0.32 19.00 -19.92
CA THR A 183 -0.56 20.44 -19.73
C THR A 183 -0.88 21.16 -21.05
N GLY A 184 -0.95 20.46 -22.19
CA GLY A 184 -1.21 21.03 -23.51
C GLY A 184 -0.12 21.99 -23.96
N ALA A 185 1.01 22.04 -23.24
CA ALA A 185 2.21 22.71 -23.68
C ALA A 185 2.72 21.93 -24.90
N LEU A 186 2.93 22.64 -26.02
CA LEU A 186 3.47 22.06 -27.24
C LEU A 186 4.79 21.35 -26.90
N VAL A 187 4.73 20.04 -26.73
CA VAL A 187 5.89 19.20 -26.46
C VAL A 187 6.78 19.36 -27.68
N GLN A 188 7.96 19.95 -27.48
CA GLN A 188 8.98 19.97 -28.51
C GLN A 188 9.33 18.51 -28.82
N PRO A 189 9.44 18.10 -30.09
CA PRO A 189 9.52 16.68 -30.50
C PRO A 189 10.76 15.92 -30.00
N GLU A 190 11.59 16.51 -29.13
CA GLU A 190 12.82 15.94 -28.59
C GLU A 190 12.82 15.76 -27.06
N GLU A 191 11.77 16.20 -26.35
CA GLU A 191 11.67 15.95 -24.90
C GLU A 191 11.20 14.52 -24.64
N PRO A 192 11.89 13.73 -23.79
CA PRO A 192 11.45 12.41 -23.41
C PRO A 192 10.07 12.47 -22.75
N GLU A 193 9.22 11.46 -23.00
CA GLU A 193 7.90 11.41 -22.38
C GLU A 193 8.01 11.53 -20.84
N PRO A 194 7.11 12.30 -20.21
CA PRO A 194 7.17 12.52 -18.77
C PRO A 194 7.02 11.18 -18.02
N GLU A 195 7.98 10.89 -17.14
CA GLU A 195 7.94 9.66 -16.35
C GLU A 195 6.66 9.59 -15.48
N PRO A 196 6.04 8.41 -15.36
CA PRO A 196 4.85 8.23 -14.55
C PRO A 196 5.13 8.52 -13.07
N LYS A 197 4.24 9.27 -12.41
CA LYS A 197 4.36 9.60 -10.99
C LYS A 197 3.82 8.47 -10.13
N ILE A 198 4.61 7.99 -9.17
CA ILE A 198 4.20 6.93 -8.25
C ILE A 198 3.85 7.51 -6.86
N ILE A 199 2.63 7.25 -6.40
CA ILE A 199 2.22 7.47 -5.01
C ILE A 199 2.30 6.14 -4.27
N ARG A 200 3.12 6.08 -3.22
CA ARG A 200 3.28 4.90 -2.36
C ARG A 200 2.53 5.07 -1.06
N ILE A 201 1.68 4.11 -0.73
CA ILE A 201 0.84 4.12 0.47
C ILE A 201 1.21 2.93 1.35
N ALA A 202 1.56 3.19 2.61
CA ALA A 202 1.93 2.19 3.59
C ALA A 202 0.83 2.01 4.66
N ASN A 203 0.38 0.77 4.85
CA ASN A 203 -0.43 0.30 5.97
C ASN A 203 0.48 -0.31 7.03
N VAL A 204 0.48 0.25 8.24
CA VAL A 204 1.32 -0.19 9.34
C VAL A 204 0.50 -0.54 10.58
N HIS A 205 1.02 -1.48 11.36
CA HIS A 205 0.67 -1.62 12.77
C HIS A 205 1.99 -1.65 13.56
N LEU A 206 2.36 -0.53 14.19
CA LEU A 206 3.63 -0.40 14.89
C LEU A 206 3.60 -1.10 16.26
N GLU A 207 4.78 -1.29 16.86
CA GLU A 207 4.96 -1.98 18.14
C GLU A 207 4.09 -1.34 19.24
N SER A 208 3.26 -2.17 19.88
CA SER A 208 2.40 -1.74 20.98
C SER A 208 3.16 -1.76 22.31
N LEU A 209 2.42 -1.48 23.39
CA LEU A 209 2.89 -1.46 24.77
C LEU A 209 3.90 -0.35 25.06
N ARG A 210 3.64 0.39 26.15
CA ARG A 210 4.54 1.44 26.64
C ARG A 210 5.83 0.82 27.19
N GLY A 211 6.93 1.56 27.09
CA GLY A 211 8.25 1.15 27.55
C GLY A 211 8.96 0.31 26.49
N GLN A 212 8.55 -0.95 26.31
CA GLN A 212 9.20 -1.85 25.36
C GLN A 212 8.99 -1.40 23.90
N GLY A 213 7.78 -0.99 23.53
CA GLY A 213 7.45 -0.61 22.16
C GLY A 213 7.99 0.76 21.75
N ASP A 214 8.20 1.66 22.71
CA ASP A 214 8.53 3.08 22.47
C ASP A 214 9.74 3.27 21.53
N PRO A 215 10.92 2.68 21.79
CA PRO A 215 12.06 2.83 20.89
C PRO A 215 11.89 2.02 19.59
N ALA A 216 11.05 0.98 19.58
CA ALA A 216 10.79 0.18 18.39
C ALA A 216 9.94 0.96 17.38
N ARG A 217 8.88 1.65 17.82
CA ARG A 217 8.00 2.44 16.94
C ARG A 217 8.77 3.48 16.12
N ILE A 218 9.72 4.19 16.75
CA ILE A 218 10.57 5.16 16.05
C ILE A 218 11.41 4.49 14.95
N ARG A 219 12.07 3.36 15.26
CA ARG A 219 12.88 2.62 14.28
C ARG A 219 12.03 2.05 13.14
N GLN A 220 10.86 1.53 13.46
CA GLN A 220 9.91 0.99 12.50
C GLN A 220 9.45 2.07 11.53
N LEU A 221 8.99 3.22 12.06
CA LEU A 221 8.53 4.32 11.22
C LEU A 221 9.66 4.93 10.39
N LYS A 222 10.89 5.02 10.92
CA LYS A 222 12.09 5.40 10.14
C LYS A 222 12.34 4.44 8.98
N SER A 223 12.19 3.13 9.21
CA SER A 223 12.29 2.14 8.15
C SER A 223 11.22 2.35 7.08
N VAL A 224 9.97 2.66 7.46
CA VAL A 224 8.89 2.96 6.48
C VAL A 224 9.20 4.21 5.69
N ALA A 225 9.67 5.28 6.36
CA ALA A 225 9.98 6.54 5.70
C ALA A 225 11.02 6.38 4.58
N ALA A 226 12.03 5.52 4.76
CA ALA A 226 13.01 5.22 3.71
C ALA A 226 12.39 4.61 2.44
N PHE A 227 11.34 3.79 2.57
CA PHE A 227 10.60 3.26 1.40
C PHE A 227 9.68 4.31 0.77
N LEU A 228 9.17 5.24 1.58
CA LEU A 228 8.27 6.31 1.11
C LEU A 228 8.99 7.47 0.43
N SER A 229 10.29 7.67 0.70
CA SER A 229 11.11 8.72 0.12
C SER A 229 12.15 8.20 -0.88
N ALA A 230 11.94 7.01 -1.44
CA ALA A 230 12.84 6.41 -2.42
C ALA A 230 12.87 7.25 -3.73
N PRO A 231 13.98 7.28 -4.49
CA PRO A 231 14.15 8.19 -5.64
C PRO A 231 13.07 8.15 -6.72
N LYS A 232 12.37 7.02 -6.90
CA LYS A 232 11.29 6.83 -7.89
C LYS A 232 9.88 7.11 -7.33
N ILE A 233 9.76 7.49 -6.06
CA ILE A 233 8.47 7.71 -5.38
C ILE A 233 8.18 9.20 -5.35
N TYR A 234 7.15 9.61 -6.10
CA TYR A 234 6.73 11.00 -6.19
C TYR A 234 6.13 11.49 -4.88
N ALA A 235 5.31 10.66 -4.23
CA ALA A 235 4.73 10.97 -2.93
C ALA A 235 4.57 9.72 -2.08
N GLY A 236 4.78 9.85 -0.78
CA GLY A 236 4.63 8.79 0.19
C GLY A 236 3.57 9.12 1.23
N LEU A 237 2.70 8.15 1.53
CA LEU A 237 1.71 8.21 2.60
C LEU A 237 1.90 7.01 3.53
N VAL A 238 1.89 7.22 4.84
CA VAL A 238 1.81 6.15 5.83
C VAL A 238 0.58 6.36 6.70
N GLY A 239 -0.21 5.31 6.86
CA GLY A 239 -1.36 5.26 7.74
C GLY A 239 -1.46 3.92 8.44
N GLY A 240 -2.29 3.84 9.48
CA GLY A 240 -2.48 2.63 10.26
C GLY A 240 -2.48 2.89 11.75
N ASP A 241 -2.33 1.81 12.52
CA ASP A 241 -2.18 1.90 13.96
C ASP A 241 -0.71 2.11 14.33
N MET A 242 -0.35 3.37 14.55
CA MET A 242 1.00 3.74 14.96
C MET A 242 1.26 3.54 16.45
N ASN A 243 0.26 3.16 17.26
CA ASN A 243 0.35 3.03 18.70
C ASN A 243 1.06 4.23 19.40
N PRO A 244 0.65 5.50 19.17
CA PRO A 244 1.31 6.67 19.75
C PRO A 244 0.96 6.84 21.24
N ILE A 245 1.49 5.95 22.09
CA ILE A 245 1.12 5.79 23.50
C ILE A 245 2.08 6.55 24.43
N ALA A 246 3.33 6.78 24.01
CA ALA A 246 4.38 7.38 24.81
C ALA A 246 4.64 8.85 24.42
N PRO A 247 5.13 9.70 25.35
CA PRO A 247 5.48 11.09 25.03
C PRO A 247 6.53 11.23 23.89
N THR A 248 7.38 10.23 23.70
CA THR A 248 8.34 10.19 22.59
C THR A 248 7.65 10.07 21.23
N ASP A 249 6.44 9.52 21.16
CA ASP A 249 5.71 9.37 19.90
C ASP A 249 5.28 10.72 19.31
N ALA A 250 5.11 11.75 20.15
CA ALA A 250 4.87 13.12 19.70
C ALA A 250 6.02 13.69 18.86
N ARG A 251 7.23 13.12 18.98
CA ARG A 251 8.41 13.54 18.21
C ARG A 251 8.62 12.72 16.94
N LEU A 252 7.80 11.70 16.68
CA LEU A 252 7.96 10.82 15.52
C LEU A 252 8.10 11.62 14.22
N ARG A 253 7.24 12.64 14.00
CA ARG A 253 7.34 13.50 12.82
C ARG A 253 8.69 14.20 12.69
N SER A 254 9.20 14.77 13.78
CA SER A 254 10.44 15.56 13.77
C SER A 254 11.69 14.68 13.68
N ASP A 255 11.61 13.44 14.17
CA ASP A 255 12.70 12.47 14.15
C ASP A 255 12.82 11.75 12.80
N LEU A 256 11.76 11.81 11.98
CA LEU A 256 11.81 11.46 10.55
C LEU A 256 12.48 12.61 9.80
N VAL A 257 13.81 12.57 9.73
CA VAL A 257 14.55 13.41 8.78
C VAL A 257 14.21 12.87 7.38
N PHE A 258 13.20 13.44 6.74
CA PHE A 258 13.01 13.28 5.31
C PHE A 258 14.21 13.98 4.66
N GLY A 259 15.20 13.19 4.26
CA GLY A 259 16.31 13.68 3.47
C GLY A 259 15.74 14.23 2.16
N MET A 260 15.51 15.53 2.11
CA MET A 260 15.46 16.27 0.86
C MET A 260 16.89 16.73 0.60
N PRO A 261 17.70 15.99 -0.18
CA PRO A 261 18.95 16.56 -0.66
C PRO A 261 18.57 17.68 -1.63
N GLY A 262 18.54 18.93 -1.15
CA GLY A 262 18.31 20.09 -2.03
C GLY A 262 17.71 21.35 -1.42
N LEU A 263 17.02 21.30 -0.27
CA LEU A 263 16.51 22.51 0.40
C LEU A 263 17.40 22.90 1.59
N SER A 264 18.67 23.12 1.28
CA SER A 264 19.55 23.92 2.12
C SER A 264 19.10 25.39 2.05
N ALA A 265 18.58 25.90 3.17
CA ALA A 265 18.55 27.32 3.53
C ALA A 265 17.99 28.30 2.47
N MET A 266 16.67 28.47 2.45
CA MET A 266 16.13 29.80 2.08
C MET A 266 16.19 30.71 3.32
N SER A 267 17.12 31.67 3.24
CA SER A 267 17.34 32.76 4.19
C SER A 267 16.06 33.47 4.64
N PRO A 268 15.96 33.91 5.90
CA PRO A 268 14.89 34.80 6.34
C PRO A 268 15.21 36.24 5.91
N CYS A 269 14.76 36.65 4.73
CA CYS A 269 14.81 38.06 4.34
C CYS A 269 13.46 38.48 3.76
N LEU A 270 12.63 39.12 4.61
CA LEU A 270 11.72 40.25 4.30
C LEU A 270 10.69 40.40 5.44
N ARG A 271 11.10 41.02 6.56
CA ARG A 271 10.14 41.76 7.39
C ARG A 271 9.92 43.13 6.74
N ARG A 272 8.81 43.28 6.01
CA ARG A 272 8.28 44.60 5.67
C ARG A 272 7.93 45.34 6.97
N LYS A 273 8.56 46.49 7.19
CA LYS A 273 8.09 47.50 8.14
C LYS A 273 6.71 47.96 7.68
N GLN A 274 5.68 47.77 8.51
CA GLN A 274 4.49 48.61 8.45
C GLN A 274 4.76 49.87 9.28
N LYS A 275 4.34 51.01 8.71
CA LYS A 275 4.29 52.32 9.37
C LYS A 275 3.15 52.34 10.38
#